data_AF-A0A0M3K321-F1
#
_entry.id   AF-A0A0M3K321-F1
#
_cell.length_a   1.000
_cell.length_b   1.000
_cell.length_c   1.000
_cell.angle_alpha   90.00
_cell.angle_beta   90.00
_cell.angle_gamma   90.00
#
_symmetry.space_group_name_H-M   'P 1'
#
loop_
_entity.id
_entity.type
_entity.pdbx_description
1 polymer ?
#
loop_
_entity_poly.entity_id
_entity_poly.type
_entity_poly.pdbx_seq_one_letter_code
_entity_poly.pdbx_strand_id
1 'polypeptide(L)'
;MSKLYEAVWPALASIYKRPKNFTDRCNDDEIDPRYVPITHCPTICIRMWEEPIVAGVRIKGHIRGCLDDLLYNGFNQTIVTWYRWMHRDSCRQYRKRELFKLSPEQSDESYINVCTCYADYCNGSASSNASRLSLPMFLLIYLFIVLPVFRL
;
A
#
# COMPACT_ATOMS: atom_id res chain seq x y z
N MET A 1 -5.33 -8.50 -6.53
CA MET A 1 -6.37 -7.76 -5.78
C MET A 1 -7.17 -8.78 -4.96
N SER A 2 -7.91 -8.34 -3.94
CA SER A 2 -8.80 -9.22 -3.16
C SER A 2 -10.06 -9.61 -3.93
N LYS A 3 -10.72 -10.72 -3.54
CA LYS A 3 -11.94 -11.18 -4.24
C LYS A 3 -13.12 -10.23 -4.11
N LEU A 4 -13.12 -9.35 -3.11
CA LEU A 4 -14.10 -8.25 -3.02
C LEU A 4 -14.19 -7.48 -4.36
N TYR A 5 -13.06 -7.14 -4.97
CA TYR A 5 -13.03 -6.41 -6.24
C TYR A 5 -13.36 -7.30 -7.45
N GLU A 6 -13.18 -8.62 -7.33
CA GLU A 6 -13.59 -9.58 -8.36
C GLU A 6 -15.11 -9.60 -8.50
N ALA A 7 -15.82 -9.64 -7.37
CA ALA A 7 -17.28 -9.70 -7.32
C ALA A 7 -17.96 -8.51 -8.02
N VAL A 8 -17.30 -7.35 -8.04
CA VAL A 8 -17.79 -6.11 -8.67
C VAL A 8 -16.97 -5.72 -9.90
N TRP A 9 -16.13 -6.62 -10.42
CA TRP A 9 -15.21 -6.32 -11.51
C TRP A 9 -15.85 -5.70 -12.76
N PRO A 10 -17.05 -6.11 -13.22
CA PRO A 10 -17.68 -5.48 -14.38
C PRO A 10 -17.85 -3.96 -14.25
N ALA A 11 -18.07 -3.45 -13.04
CA ALA A 11 -18.18 -2.01 -12.78
C ALA A 11 -16.82 -1.30 -12.67
N LEU A 12 -15.75 -2.04 -12.39
CA LEU A 12 -14.40 -1.49 -12.12
C LEU A 12 -13.45 -1.64 -13.32
N ALA A 13 -13.80 -2.47 -14.29
CA ALA A 13 -12.94 -2.86 -15.41
C ALA A 13 -12.52 -1.69 -16.33
N SER A 14 -13.22 -0.56 -16.30
CA SER A 14 -12.85 0.66 -17.02
C SER A 14 -11.79 1.51 -16.31
N ILE A 15 -11.62 1.32 -15.00
CA ILE A 15 -10.74 2.12 -14.14
C ILE A 15 -9.40 1.39 -13.94
N TYR A 16 -9.48 0.12 -13.53
CA TYR A 16 -8.32 -0.68 -13.16
C TYR A 16 -7.89 -1.62 -14.26
N LYS A 17 -6.58 -1.80 -14.40
CA LYS A 17 -6.04 -2.92 -15.18
C LYS A 17 -6.35 -4.22 -14.43
N ARG A 18 -6.72 -5.27 -15.16
CA ARG A 18 -7.09 -6.55 -14.56
C ARG A 18 -5.87 -7.14 -13.83
N PRO A 19 -6.00 -7.52 -12.55
CA PRO A 19 -4.89 -8.13 -11.82
C PRO A 19 -4.59 -9.53 -12.37
N LYS A 20 -3.35 -9.99 -12.16
CA LYS A 20 -2.94 -11.36 -12.48
C LYS A 20 -3.79 -12.40 -11.76
N ASN A 21 -4.19 -12.11 -10.52
CA ASN A 21 -5.05 -12.97 -9.72
C ASN A 21 -5.92 -12.16 -8.74
N PHE A 22 -7.14 -12.67 -8.51
CA PHE A 22 -8.00 -12.25 -7.42
C PHE A 22 -7.94 -13.29 -6.30
N THR A 23 -7.57 -12.85 -5.09
CA THR A 23 -7.36 -13.78 -3.96
C THR A 23 -7.51 -13.06 -2.64
N ASP A 24 -8.21 -13.69 -1.69
CA ASP A 24 -8.38 -13.13 -0.35
C ASP A 24 -7.08 -13.09 0.45
N ARG A 25 -6.06 -13.87 0.05
CA ARG A 25 -4.69 -13.76 0.60
C ARG A 25 -4.06 -12.39 0.34
N CYS A 26 -4.63 -11.58 -0.58
CA CYS A 26 -4.20 -10.20 -0.77
C CYS A 26 -4.55 -9.28 0.42
N ASN A 27 -5.53 -9.68 1.24
CA ASN A 27 -5.92 -9.00 2.47
C ASN A 27 -4.96 -9.25 3.64
N ASP A 28 -4.08 -10.26 3.53
CA ASP A 28 -3.16 -10.61 4.60
C ASP A 28 -2.19 -9.45 4.88
N ASP A 29 -1.82 -9.27 6.15
CA ASP A 29 -0.84 -8.26 6.53
C ASP A 29 0.56 -8.63 6.06
N GLU A 30 0.85 -9.92 5.91
CA GLU A 30 2.07 -10.46 5.30
C GLU A 30 1.70 -11.31 4.09
N ILE A 31 2.18 -10.90 2.92
CA ILE A 31 1.87 -11.57 1.66
C ILE A 31 2.78 -12.78 1.44
N ASP A 32 2.17 -13.94 1.22
CA ASP A 32 2.86 -15.15 0.75
C ASP A 32 2.92 -15.16 -0.79
N PRO A 33 4.14 -15.13 -1.38
CA PRO A 33 4.37 -15.18 -2.83
C PRO A 33 3.72 -16.36 -3.56
N ARG A 34 3.43 -17.47 -2.86
CA ARG A 34 2.83 -18.67 -3.45
C ARG A 34 1.36 -18.45 -3.81
N TYR A 35 0.68 -17.57 -3.10
CA TYR A 35 -0.76 -17.31 -3.28
C TYR A 35 -1.05 -15.96 -3.94
N VAL A 36 -0.12 -15.01 -3.84
CA VAL A 36 -0.26 -13.67 -4.42
C VAL A 36 0.87 -13.45 -5.42
N PRO A 37 0.54 -13.33 -6.73
CA PRO A 37 1.56 -13.17 -7.76
C PRO A 37 2.41 -11.92 -7.56
N ILE A 38 3.72 -12.09 -7.67
CA ILE A 38 4.69 -11.00 -7.72
C ILE A 38 4.77 -10.44 -9.14
N THR A 39 5.08 -9.16 -9.25
CA THR A 39 5.44 -8.53 -10.51
C THR A 39 6.62 -7.60 -10.31
N HIS A 40 7.42 -7.43 -11.35
CA HIS A 40 8.47 -6.43 -11.34
C HIS A 40 7.85 -5.04 -11.49
N CYS A 41 8.21 -4.11 -10.61
CA CYS A 41 7.76 -2.73 -10.66
C CYS A 41 8.92 -1.82 -11.11
N PRO A 42 8.85 -1.21 -12.30
CA PRO A 42 9.82 -0.20 -12.70
C PRO A 42 9.61 1.13 -11.95
N THR A 43 8.45 1.28 -11.31
CA THR A 43 8.08 2.42 -10.46
C THR A 43 7.88 1.97 -9.01
N ILE A 44 7.41 2.88 -8.16
CA ILE A 44 7.11 2.60 -6.76
C ILE A 44 6.01 1.55 -6.60
N CYS A 45 6.06 0.84 -5.48
CA CYS A 45 5.02 -0.08 -5.08
C CYS A 45 3.86 0.66 -4.41
N ILE A 46 2.64 0.20 -4.66
CA ILE A 46 1.40 0.72 -4.10
C ILE A 46 0.65 -0.38 -3.35
N ARG A 47 0.13 -0.06 -2.16
CA ARG A 47 -0.88 -0.82 -1.43
C ARG A 47 -2.09 0.09 -1.19
N MET A 48 -3.25 -0.27 -1.70
CA MET A 48 -4.51 0.42 -1.41
C MET A 48 -5.47 -0.50 -0.67
N TRP A 49 -6.26 0.06 0.24
CA TRP A 49 -7.31 -0.71 0.88
C TRP A 49 -8.50 0.13 1.34
N GLU A 50 -9.63 -0.55 1.42
CA GLU A 50 -10.88 -0.05 1.97
C GLU A 50 -11.60 -1.15 2.74
N GLU A 51 -12.52 -0.74 3.61
CA GLU A 51 -13.32 -1.63 4.45
C GLU A 51 -14.81 -1.30 4.32
N PRO A 52 -15.42 -1.50 3.14
CA PRO A 52 -16.85 -1.26 2.96
C PRO A 52 -17.69 -2.13 3.90
N ILE A 53 -18.86 -1.60 4.26
CA ILE A 53 -19.86 -2.29 5.08
C ILE A 53 -20.95 -2.83 4.15
N VAL A 54 -21.09 -4.15 4.10
CA VAL A 54 -22.15 -4.82 3.33
C VAL A 54 -23.03 -5.59 4.30
N ALA A 55 -24.31 -5.25 4.37
CA ALA A 55 -25.28 -5.85 5.30
C ALA A 55 -24.82 -5.85 6.78
N GLY A 56 -24.11 -4.80 7.20
CA GLY A 56 -23.56 -4.67 8.56
C GLY A 56 -22.20 -5.35 8.78
N VAL A 57 -21.66 -6.07 7.79
CA VAL A 57 -20.36 -6.74 7.86
C VAL A 57 -19.29 -5.89 7.18
N ARG A 58 -18.17 -5.65 7.88
CA ARG A 58 -16.99 -4.99 7.30
C ARG A 58 -16.20 -5.99 6.47
N ILE A 59 -16.02 -5.70 5.19
CA ILE A 59 -15.26 -6.56 4.27
C ILE A 59 -13.99 -5.82 3.86
N LYS A 60 -12.82 -6.43 4.09
CA LYS A 60 -11.54 -5.85 3.68
C LYS A 60 -11.31 -6.07 2.19
N GLY A 61 -10.95 -5.01 1.49
CA GLY A 61 -10.55 -5.04 0.09
C GLY A 61 -9.18 -4.43 -0.11
N HIS A 62 -8.20 -5.25 -0.50
CA HIS A 62 -6.85 -4.80 -0.83
C HIS A 62 -6.55 -4.83 -2.33
N ILE A 63 -5.82 -3.81 -2.78
CA ILE A 63 -5.22 -3.71 -4.10
C ILE A 63 -3.72 -3.50 -3.90
N ARG A 64 -2.90 -4.27 -4.62
CA ARG A 64 -1.43 -4.16 -4.57
C ARG A 64 -0.89 -4.21 -5.99
N GLY A 65 0.12 -3.41 -6.29
CA GLY A 65 0.73 -3.34 -7.62
C GLY A 65 1.73 -2.21 -7.74
N CYS A 66 2.09 -1.86 -8.97
CA CYS A 66 2.99 -0.76 -9.30
C CYS A 66 2.18 0.51 -9.61
N LEU A 67 2.75 1.69 -9.36
CA LEU A 67 2.06 2.96 -9.59
C LEU A 67 1.54 3.11 -11.03
N ASP A 68 2.34 2.70 -12.01
CA ASP A 68 2.11 2.82 -13.45
C ASP A 68 1.30 1.67 -14.07
N ASP A 69 1.03 0.61 -13.30
CA ASP A 69 0.35 -0.59 -13.80
C ASP A 69 -0.97 -0.91 -13.09
N LEU A 70 -1.45 -0.04 -12.21
CA LEU A 70 -2.73 -0.26 -11.52
C LEU A 70 -3.95 0.24 -12.30
N LEU A 71 -3.81 1.38 -13.00
CA LEU A 71 -4.93 2.09 -13.64
C LEU A 71 -4.65 2.29 -15.13
N TYR A 72 -5.68 2.24 -15.98
CA TYR A 72 -5.51 2.55 -17.41
C TYR A 72 -5.10 4.00 -17.64
N ASN A 73 -5.76 4.92 -16.92
CA ASN A 73 -5.55 6.36 -17.09
C ASN A 73 -4.59 6.95 -16.05
N GLY A 74 -3.97 6.12 -15.21
CA GLY A 74 -3.14 6.58 -14.09
C GLY A 74 -3.90 7.37 -13.01
N PHE A 75 -3.23 7.62 -11.89
CA PHE A 75 -3.77 8.43 -10.79
C PHE A 75 -3.83 9.92 -11.15
N ASN A 76 -4.55 10.70 -10.35
CA ASN A 76 -4.52 12.16 -10.44
C ASN A 76 -3.11 12.71 -10.13
N GLN A 77 -2.46 13.29 -11.14
CA GLN A 77 -1.06 13.71 -11.06
C GLN A 77 -0.82 14.85 -10.07
N THR A 78 -1.81 15.70 -9.83
CA THR A 78 -1.73 16.73 -8.79
C THR A 78 -1.55 16.09 -7.42
N ILE A 79 -2.32 15.02 -7.12
CA ILE A 79 -2.19 14.27 -5.86
C ILE A 79 -0.83 13.58 -5.78
N VAL A 80 -0.43 12.87 -6.82
CA VAL A 80 0.86 12.13 -6.88
C VAL A 80 2.05 13.07 -6.62
N THR A 81 2.02 14.25 -7.24
CA THR A 81 3.08 15.26 -7.13
C THR A 81 3.05 15.96 -5.77
N TRP A 82 1.89 16.47 -5.36
CA TRP A 82 1.73 17.23 -4.11
C TRP A 82 2.14 16.41 -2.88
N TYR A 83 1.72 15.15 -2.84
CA TYR A 83 2.04 14.26 -1.73
C TYR A 83 3.38 13.53 -1.89
N ARG A 84 4.11 13.81 -2.98
CA ARG A 84 5.46 13.32 -3.26
C ARG A 84 5.54 11.80 -3.19
N TRP A 85 4.58 11.11 -3.81
CA TRP A 85 4.53 9.64 -3.81
C TRP A 85 5.85 9.04 -4.34
N MET A 86 6.46 9.73 -5.31
CA MET A 86 7.75 9.41 -5.96
C MET A 86 9.02 9.84 -5.19
N HIS A 87 8.90 10.30 -3.94
CA HIS A 87 10.08 10.63 -3.12
C HIS A 87 10.14 9.98 -1.73
N ARG A 88 9.05 9.43 -1.19
CA ARG A 88 9.04 8.84 0.15
C ARG A 88 7.94 7.83 0.35
N ASP A 89 8.16 6.95 1.32
CA ASP A 89 7.11 6.08 1.84
C ASP A 89 6.04 6.95 2.52
N SER A 90 4.78 6.72 2.20
CA SER A 90 3.68 7.48 2.79
C SER A 90 2.38 6.70 2.74
N CYS A 91 1.60 6.78 3.81
CA CYS A 91 0.25 6.22 3.89
C CYS A 91 -0.74 7.34 4.18
N ARG A 92 -1.74 7.51 3.30
CA ARG A 92 -2.75 8.57 3.42
C ARG A 92 -4.09 8.09 2.87
N GLN A 93 -5.14 8.73 3.36
CA GLN A 93 -6.50 8.52 2.87
C GLN A 93 -6.82 9.58 1.81
N TYR A 94 -7.45 9.16 0.71
CA TYR A 94 -7.81 10.02 -0.42
C TYR A 94 -9.28 9.81 -0.80
N ARG A 95 -9.93 10.86 -1.29
CA ARG A 95 -11.25 10.74 -1.91
C ARG A 95 -11.13 9.97 -3.22
N LYS A 96 -11.95 8.93 -3.40
CA LYS A 96 -11.86 8.07 -4.59
C LYS A 96 -12.13 8.85 -5.88
N ARG A 97 -13.15 9.72 -5.86
CA ARG A 97 -13.49 10.57 -7.01
C ARG A 97 -12.31 11.37 -7.53
N GLU A 98 -11.57 12.04 -6.64
CA GLU A 98 -10.41 12.85 -6.99
C GLU A 98 -9.22 12.00 -7.40
N LEU A 99 -8.96 10.90 -6.67
CA LEU A 99 -7.82 10.03 -6.88
C LEU A 99 -7.88 9.31 -8.25
N PHE A 100 -9.04 8.75 -8.56
CA PHE A 100 -9.29 7.96 -9.77
C PHE A 100 -9.89 8.79 -10.92
N LYS A 101 -10.13 10.10 -10.71
CA LYS A 101 -10.69 11.03 -11.72
C LYS A 101 -12.07 10.58 -12.23
N LEU A 102 -12.93 10.17 -11.30
CA LEU A 102 -14.28 9.68 -11.61
C LEU A 102 -15.27 10.83 -11.73
N SER A 103 -16.31 10.65 -12.54
CA SER A 103 -17.41 11.63 -12.59
C SER A 103 -18.29 11.53 -11.34
N PRO A 104 -19.04 12.58 -10.98
CA PRO A 104 -19.97 12.56 -9.84
C PRO A 104 -21.06 11.48 -9.95
N GLU A 105 -21.43 11.08 -11.17
CA GLU A 105 -22.42 10.03 -11.42
C GLU A 105 -21.84 8.62 -11.17
N GLN A 106 -20.52 8.48 -11.26
CA GLN A 106 -19.80 7.21 -11.12
C GLN A 106 -19.22 6.99 -9.73
N SER A 107 -19.11 8.03 -8.90
CA SER A 107 -18.46 7.99 -7.60
C SER A 107 -19.19 8.81 -6.56
N ASP A 108 -19.30 8.23 -5.37
CA ASP A 108 -19.71 8.93 -4.16
C ASP A 108 -18.53 9.70 -3.52
N GLU A 109 -18.75 10.22 -2.31
CA GLU A 109 -17.75 10.89 -1.47
C GLU A 109 -16.95 9.89 -0.61
N SER A 110 -16.83 8.62 -1.04
CA SER A 110 -16.07 7.62 -0.31
C SER A 110 -14.56 7.79 -0.47
N TYR A 111 -13.83 7.16 0.45
CA TYR A 111 -12.39 7.28 0.59
C TYR A 111 -11.70 5.93 0.46
N ILE A 112 -10.43 5.95 0.09
CA ILE A 112 -9.54 4.80 0.07
C ILE A 112 -8.21 5.13 0.73
N ASN A 113 -7.64 4.18 1.47
CA ASN A 113 -6.30 4.33 2.01
C ASN A 113 -5.27 3.89 0.96
N VAL A 114 -4.20 4.66 0.81
CA VAL A 114 -3.11 4.37 -0.12
C VAL A 114 -1.78 4.53 0.59
N CYS A 115 -0.97 3.48 0.54
CA CYS A 115 0.44 3.49 0.91
C CYS A 115 1.33 3.35 -0.33
N THR A 116 2.40 4.14 -0.37
CA THR A 116 3.46 4.10 -1.40
C THR A 116 4.78 3.67 -0.76
N CYS A 117 5.62 2.90 -1.46
CA CYS A 117 6.98 2.54 -0.99
C CYS A 117 7.95 2.11 -2.12
N TYR A 118 9.27 2.16 -1.86
CA TYR A 118 10.34 1.93 -2.87
C TYR A 118 11.00 0.56 -2.86
N ALA A 119 11.06 -0.08 -1.69
CA ALA A 119 11.85 -1.29 -1.53
C ALA A 119 11.14 -2.51 -2.14
N ASP A 120 11.92 -3.53 -2.50
CA ASP A 120 11.36 -4.78 -2.99
C ASP A 120 10.38 -5.38 -1.97
N TYR A 121 9.21 -5.79 -2.46
CA TYR A 121 8.15 -6.42 -1.67
C TYR A 121 7.57 -5.55 -0.53
N CYS A 122 7.89 -4.25 -0.47
CA CYS A 122 7.49 -3.37 0.63
C CYS A 122 5.97 -3.23 0.77
N ASN A 123 5.23 -3.32 -0.34
CA ASN A 123 3.77 -3.30 -0.32
C ASN A 123 3.17 -4.66 0.04
N GLY A 124 3.99 -5.65 0.42
CA GLY A 124 3.61 -6.99 0.84
C GLY A 124 3.54 -7.16 2.37
N SER A 125 4.22 -6.33 3.14
CA SER A 125 4.05 -6.31 4.60
C SER A 125 3.23 -5.10 5.03
N ALA A 126 2.48 -5.22 6.11
CA ALA A 126 1.98 -4.08 6.86
C ALA A 126 3.15 -3.44 7.62
N SER A 127 4.17 -2.95 6.91
CA SER A 127 5.20 -2.13 7.52
C SER A 127 4.57 -0.79 7.91
N SER A 128 3.90 -0.77 9.06
CA SER A 128 3.89 0.41 9.92
C SER A 128 5.33 0.84 10.07
N ASN A 129 5.59 2.15 10.08
CA ASN A 129 6.86 2.77 10.47
C ASN A 129 7.27 2.36 11.89
N ALA A 130 7.59 1.08 12.11
CA ALA A 130 8.39 0.65 13.22
C ALA A 130 9.80 1.02 12.81
N SER A 131 10.23 2.20 13.26
CA SER A 131 11.63 2.55 13.43
C SER A 131 12.35 1.27 13.82
N ARG A 132 13.15 0.70 12.91
CA ARG A 132 14.05 -0.38 13.29
C ARG A 132 15.00 0.29 14.25
N LEU A 133 14.70 0.20 15.55
CA LEU A 133 15.59 0.67 16.59
C LEU A 133 16.83 -0.18 16.40
N SER A 134 17.85 0.41 15.78
CA SER A 134 19.03 -0.30 15.41
C SER A 134 19.69 -0.72 16.74
N LEU A 135 19.69 -2.02 17.02
CA LEU A 135 20.44 -2.62 18.12
C LEU A 135 21.95 -2.25 18.18
N PRO A 136 22.68 -1.82 17.11
CA PRO A 136 24.08 -1.49 17.26
C PRO A 136 24.32 -0.15 17.97
N MET A 137 23.32 0.72 18.14
CA MET A 137 23.52 2.00 18.86
C MET A 137 23.68 1.79 20.38
N PHE A 138 22.93 0.86 20.98
CA PHE A 138 23.07 0.53 22.41
C PHE A 138 24.39 -0.21 22.71
N LEU A 139 24.86 -1.07 21.81
CA LEU A 139 26.15 -1.76 21.94
C LEU A 139 27.34 -0.79 21.89
N LEU A 140 27.30 0.21 21.00
CA LEU A 140 28.33 1.26 20.93
C LEU A 140 28.38 2.10 22.21
N ILE A 141 27.22 2.52 22.75
CA ILE A 141 27.15 3.30 23.99
C ILE A 141 27.68 2.49 25.19
N TYR A 142 27.35 1.20 25.29
CA TYR A 142 27.88 0.33 26.35
C TYR A 142 29.41 0.19 26.28
N LEU A 143 29.96 0.04 25.07
CA LEU A 143 31.41 -0.08 24.83
C LEU A 143 32.19 1.19 25.14
N PHE A 144 31.62 2.36 24.84
CA PHE A 144 32.31 3.64 25.04
C PHE A 144 32.11 4.26 26.43
N ILE A 145 31.03 3.92 27.15
CA ILE A 145 30.73 4.55 28.45
C ILE A 145 31.00 3.61 29.63
N VAL A 146 30.65 2.32 29.54
CA VAL A 146 30.68 1.42 30.71
C VAL A 146 32.04 0.73 30.87
N LEU A 147 32.66 0.29 29.77
CA LEU A 147 33.97 -0.35 29.77
C LEU A 147 35.14 0.51 30.32
N PRO A 148 35.23 1.84 30.05
CA PRO A 148 36.30 2.65 30.63
C PRO A 148 36.07 3.02 32.10
N VAL A 149 34.83 3.00 32.61
CA VAL A 149 34.53 3.30 34.02
C VAL A 149 34.91 2.14 34.94
N PHE A 150 34.83 0.89 34.47
CA PHE A 150 35.27 -0.29 35.23
C PHE A 150 36.78 -0.56 35.15
N ARG A 151 37.53 0.26 34.42
CA ARG A 151 39.00 0.18 34.32
C ARG A 151 39.74 1.27 35.12
N LEU A 152 39.03 2.08 35.91
CA LEU A 152 39.61 2.96 36.94
C LEU A 152 39.40 2.38 38.33
#